data_AF-A0A4Z2F004-F1
#
_entry.id   AF-A0A4Z2F004-F1
#
_cell.length_a   1.000
_cell.length_b   1.000
_cell.length_c   1.000
_cell.angle_alpha   90.00
_cell.angle_beta   90.00
_cell.angle_gamma   90.00
#
_symmetry.space_group_name_H-M   'P 1'
#
loop_
_entity.id
_entity.type
_entity.pdbx_description
1 polymer ?
#
loop_
_entity_poly.entity_id
_entity_poly.type
_entity_poly.pdbx_seq_one_letter_code
_entity_poly.pdbx_strand_id
1 'polypeptide(L)'
;MIQTSMIQTSIIQTSAIQTSMIQTSMVQTSMIQTSMIHAIADSTYLYGEPVQGTAYVTFGVKVNQEMRRLPSVKQVSNLDGGVVSLSMEELKAAYPDVRSLVGKSLYVKASVLTQSGSDLVEAEKTGIKIVESPYVVSFKDIPKYFKPGLPLDFTSGDVIVSFSSITENNDLPPVQIQVSHHDGSPARNVRVTLKLLNTAVVVSAGNGRTTINMPADRRPQTITAETTQADLSPKQQARQQVTVQPYVPFNQHQQNYLYISTATNAVSLGDRLSLKLSIAPSDPTHREFIKHITYLVLSTSKIIVAERVVVTGQLVTIVGLTVTPEMMPSFRFVAFYGIPWEGREEVVSDSIWVDVADSCVGGLKVGPVNGVRRDYAPGKSFSFQVRGDPGAKVNLVAVDNAVYLLNQDRLTQRKIWGAVEHGDIGCTRGGGGDARSVFSDAGLLYASSAGFQTQTRQGTLRARSGGRSGMFPGTPIEE
;
A
#
# COMPACT_ATOMS: atom_id res chain seq x y z
N MET A 1 -16.10 -49.28 10.07
CA MET A 1 -17.57 -49.14 9.98
C MET A 1 -17.88 -47.69 10.27
N ILE A 2 -17.82 -46.84 9.23
CA ILE A 2 -18.16 -45.41 9.30
C ILE A 2 -19.47 -45.30 8.53
N GLN A 3 -20.52 -44.97 9.26
CA GLN A 3 -21.88 -44.83 8.76
C GLN A 3 -21.94 -43.51 7.99
N THR A 4 -21.77 -43.55 6.66
CA THR A 4 -22.10 -42.43 5.78
C THR A 4 -23.60 -42.40 5.60
N SER A 5 -24.28 -41.53 6.36
CA SER A 5 -25.63 -41.12 6.01
C SER A 5 -25.56 -40.35 4.69
N MET A 6 -26.21 -40.89 3.66
CA MET A 6 -26.60 -40.08 2.50
C MET A 6 -27.65 -39.08 2.99
N ILE A 7 -27.21 -37.88 3.35
CA ILE A 7 -28.10 -36.75 3.49
C ILE A 7 -28.26 -36.16 2.09
N GLN A 8 -29.31 -36.62 1.44
CA GLN A 8 -29.94 -35.98 0.30
C GLN A 8 -30.65 -34.73 0.82
N THR A 9 -29.89 -33.64 1.01
CA THR A 9 -30.46 -32.31 1.28
C THR A 9 -30.29 -31.45 0.04
N SER A 10 -31.34 -31.46 -0.78
CA SER A 10 -31.74 -30.28 -1.53
C SER A 10 -31.95 -29.12 -0.55
N ILE A 11 -30.93 -28.29 -0.37
CA ILE A 11 -31.07 -26.94 0.19
C ILE A 11 -30.90 -26.00 -0.99
N ILE A 12 -32.02 -25.63 -1.59
CA ILE A 12 -32.13 -24.46 -2.45
C ILE A 12 -32.48 -23.31 -1.51
N GLN A 13 -31.47 -22.54 -1.12
CA GLN A 13 -31.68 -21.21 -0.54
C GLN A 13 -31.34 -20.18 -1.61
N THR A 14 -32.27 -19.25 -1.82
CA THR A 14 -32.21 -18.17 -2.80
C THR A 14 -31.02 -17.24 -2.54
N SER A 15 -29.94 -17.47 -3.28
CA SER A 15 -29.05 -16.42 -3.78
C SER A 15 -28.30 -16.98 -4.98
N ALA A 16 -28.79 -16.62 -6.17
CA ALA A 16 -28.20 -16.76 -7.50
C ALA A 16 -27.17 -17.90 -7.67
N ILE A 17 -27.70 -19.04 -8.11
CA ILE A 17 -26.96 -20.00 -8.94
C ILE A 17 -26.30 -19.20 -10.07
N GLN A 18 -24.96 -19.19 -10.10
CA GLN A 18 -24.22 -18.60 -11.21
C GLN A 18 -23.24 -19.63 -11.75
N THR A 19 -23.76 -20.50 -12.62
CA THR A 19 -22.96 -21.13 -13.66
C THR A 19 -22.84 -20.16 -14.84
N SER A 20 -22.23 -19.00 -14.62
CA SER A 20 -21.48 -18.34 -15.69
C SER A 20 -20.47 -17.33 -15.15
N MET A 21 -19.20 -17.52 -15.48
CA MET A 21 -18.24 -16.43 -15.38
C MET A 21 -18.63 -15.42 -16.46
N ILE A 22 -19.39 -14.39 -16.08
CA ILE A 22 -19.47 -13.17 -16.89
C ILE A 22 -18.23 -12.35 -16.59
N GLN A 23 -17.21 -12.52 -17.40
CA GLN A 23 -16.00 -11.72 -17.32
C GLN A 23 -16.25 -10.40 -18.05
N THR A 24 -16.91 -9.43 -17.41
CA THR A 24 -17.02 -8.08 -17.98
C THR A 24 -15.63 -7.46 -18.01
N SER A 25 -14.93 -7.54 -19.14
CA SER A 25 -13.66 -6.85 -19.36
C SER A 25 -13.90 -5.34 -19.60
N MET A 26 -14.03 -4.63 -18.48
CA MET A 26 -13.61 -3.27 -18.15
C MET A 26 -13.73 -2.11 -19.17
N VAL A 27 -14.65 -1.18 -18.87
CA VAL A 27 -14.32 0.25 -18.77
C VAL A 27 -13.96 0.53 -17.31
N GLN A 28 -12.67 0.70 -17.02
CA GLN A 28 -12.17 0.86 -15.65
C GLN A 28 -12.49 2.22 -15.02
N THR A 29 -12.72 3.25 -15.85
CA THR A 29 -13.03 4.62 -15.41
C THR A 29 -13.81 5.35 -16.48
N SER A 30 -14.84 6.12 -16.10
CA SER A 30 -15.58 6.98 -17.03
C SER A 30 -15.21 8.44 -16.79
N MET A 31 -14.50 9.05 -17.73
CA MET A 31 -14.31 10.50 -17.73
C MET A 31 -15.60 11.20 -18.15
N ILE A 32 -15.94 12.32 -17.51
CA ILE A 32 -17.15 13.12 -17.86
C ILE A 32 -17.17 13.59 -19.32
N GLN A 33 -16.00 13.64 -19.96
CA GLN A 33 -15.85 14.08 -21.35
C GLN A 33 -15.86 12.93 -22.36
N THR A 34 -16.04 11.68 -21.93
CA THR A 34 -16.11 10.53 -22.84
C THR A 34 -17.43 10.56 -23.60
N SER A 35 -17.40 10.32 -24.92
CA SER A 35 -18.62 10.27 -25.74
C SER A 35 -19.46 9.01 -25.47
N MET A 36 -18.83 7.88 -25.17
CA MET A 36 -19.50 6.60 -24.90
C MET A 36 -18.78 5.76 -23.85
N ILE A 37 -19.55 4.95 -23.12
CA ILE A 37 -19.06 3.98 -22.14
C ILE A 37 -19.43 2.59 -22.64
N HIS A 38 -18.44 1.72 -22.81
CA HIS A 38 -18.63 0.36 -23.31
C HIS A 38 -18.69 -0.67 -22.18
N ALA A 39 -19.48 -1.72 -22.38
CA ALA A 39 -19.51 -2.93 -21.57
C ALA A 39 -19.40 -4.12 -22.51
N ILE A 40 -18.56 -5.09 -22.15
CA ILE A 40 -18.35 -6.32 -22.91
C ILE A 40 -19.13 -7.44 -22.22
N ALA A 41 -19.94 -8.16 -23.00
CA ALA A 41 -20.70 -9.32 -22.58
C ALA A 41 -19.93 -10.60 -22.95
N ASP A 42 -19.63 -11.40 -21.93
CA ASP A 42 -18.94 -12.69 -22.02
C ASP A 42 -19.70 -13.67 -21.11
N SER A 43 -19.89 -14.92 -21.52
CA SER A 43 -20.56 -15.93 -20.68
C SER A 43 -20.10 -17.35 -21.03
N THR A 44 -19.60 -18.07 -20.02
CA THR A 44 -19.13 -19.46 -20.12
C THR A 44 -19.76 -20.35 -19.05
N TYR A 45 -20.04 -21.62 -19.34
CA TYR A 45 -20.46 -22.61 -18.34
C TYR A 45 -19.32 -22.96 -17.36
N LEU A 46 -19.64 -23.50 -16.17
CA LEU A 46 -18.61 -23.84 -15.15
C LEU A 46 -17.57 -24.86 -15.62
N TYR A 47 -17.92 -25.70 -16.59
CA TYR A 47 -17.03 -26.69 -17.18
C TYR A 47 -16.24 -26.15 -18.40
N GLY A 48 -16.40 -24.87 -18.73
CA GLY A 48 -15.55 -24.14 -19.67
C GLY A 48 -16.14 -23.84 -21.06
N GLU A 49 -17.29 -24.41 -21.42
CA GLU A 49 -17.89 -24.20 -22.75
C GLU A 49 -18.63 -22.85 -22.86
N PRO A 50 -18.73 -22.24 -24.06
CA PRO A 50 -19.43 -20.96 -24.26
C PRO A 50 -20.94 -21.11 -24.14
N VAL A 51 -21.60 -20.06 -23.63
CA VAL A 51 -23.07 -20.01 -23.50
C VAL A 51 -23.71 -19.48 -24.78
N GLN A 52 -24.71 -20.19 -25.30
CA GLN A 52 -25.58 -19.70 -26.37
C GLN A 52 -26.85 -19.09 -25.77
N GLY A 53 -27.14 -17.83 -26.10
CA GLY A 53 -28.26 -17.11 -25.50
C GLY A 53 -28.34 -15.63 -25.89
N THR A 54 -29.01 -14.85 -25.05
CA THR A 54 -29.15 -13.39 -25.21
C THR A 54 -28.96 -12.71 -23.87
N ALA A 55 -28.18 -11.63 -23.85
CA ALA A 55 -28.02 -10.75 -22.70
C ALA A 55 -28.85 -9.48 -22.84
N TYR A 56 -29.54 -9.12 -21.76
CA TYR A 56 -30.23 -7.84 -21.57
C TYR A 56 -29.44 -7.00 -20.59
N VAL A 57 -28.91 -5.86 -21.06
CA VAL A 57 -28.01 -5.00 -20.30
C VAL A 57 -28.68 -3.67 -19.99
N THR A 58 -28.57 -3.26 -18.74
CA THR A 58 -29.07 -1.97 -18.25
C THR A 58 -27.96 -1.23 -17.52
N PHE A 59 -27.93 0.08 -17.71
CA PHE A 59 -27.00 0.96 -17.00
C PHE A 59 -27.74 1.73 -15.91
N GLY A 60 -27.00 2.23 -14.93
CA GLY A 60 -27.54 3.14 -13.94
C GLY A 60 -26.45 3.84 -13.15
N VAL A 61 -26.88 4.77 -12.29
CA VAL A 61 -25.98 5.54 -11.41
C VAL A 61 -26.33 5.22 -9.95
N LYS A 62 -25.33 4.91 -9.14
CA LYS A 62 -25.45 4.80 -7.70
C LYS A 62 -25.34 6.17 -7.05
N VAL A 63 -26.43 6.66 -6.46
CA VAL A 63 -26.54 7.95 -5.79
C VAL A 63 -26.94 7.69 -4.33
N ASN A 64 -26.15 8.14 -3.35
CA ASN A 64 -26.48 7.99 -1.92
C ASN A 64 -26.87 6.55 -1.51
N GLN A 65 -26.11 5.56 -1.98
CA GLN A 65 -26.37 4.12 -1.83
C GLN A 65 -27.59 3.56 -2.59
N GLU A 66 -28.41 4.41 -3.19
CA GLU A 66 -29.54 4.03 -4.02
C GLU A 66 -29.09 3.79 -5.48
N MET A 67 -29.56 2.69 -6.07
CA MET A 67 -29.24 2.31 -7.46
C MET A 67 -30.32 2.87 -8.39
N ARG A 68 -30.00 3.93 -9.13
CA ARG A 68 -30.93 4.59 -10.05
C ARG A 68 -30.69 4.13 -11.48
N ARG A 69 -31.55 3.24 -11.96
CA ARG A 69 -31.51 2.66 -13.30
C ARG A 69 -31.82 3.72 -14.37
N LEU A 70 -31.07 3.69 -15.47
CA LEU A 70 -31.40 4.42 -16.69
C LEU A 70 -32.49 3.65 -17.48
N PRO A 71 -33.41 4.35 -18.16
CA PRO A 71 -34.52 3.70 -18.87
C PRO A 71 -34.08 2.76 -20.00
N SER A 72 -32.92 3.02 -20.62
CA SER A 72 -32.46 2.25 -21.77
C SER A 72 -32.10 0.81 -21.40
N VAL A 73 -32.65 -0.13 -22.18
CA VAL A 73 -32.27 -1.55 -22.17
C VAL A 73 -31.59 -1.86 -23.49
N LYS A 74 -30.47 -2.54 -23.41
CA LYS A 74 -29.69 -2.96 -24.58
C LYS A 74 -29.72 -4.48 -24.66
N GLN A 75 -29.74 -5.02 -25.87
CA GLN A 75 -29.75 -6.46 -26.12
C GLN A 75 -28.51 -6.86 -26.91
N VAL A 76 -27.84 -7.94 -26.52
CA VAL A 76 -26.70 -8.51 -27.24
C VAL A 76 -26.77 -10.04 -27.25
N SER A 77 -26.65 -10.65 -28.42
CA SER A 77 -26.66 -12.11 -28.59
C SER A 77 -25.25 -12.70 -28.74
N ASN A 78 -24.24 -11.87 -29.05
CA ASN A 78 -22.85 -12.31 -28.95
C ASN A 78 -22.42 -12.31 -27.48
N LEU A 79 -22.34 -13.49 -26.89
CA LEU A 79 -21.87 -13.71 -25.51
C LEU A 79 -20.40 -14.14 -25.45
N ASP A 80 -19.67 -13.93 -26.54
CA ASP A 80 -18.21 -14.11 -26.66
C ASP A 80 -17.61 -12.76 -27.11
N GLY A 81 -17.66 -11.78 -26.19
CA GLY A 81 -17.08 -10.45 -26.41
C GLY A 81 -18.00 -9.41 -27.06
N GLY A 82 -19.33 -9.60 -27.02
CA GLY A 82 -20.29 -8.62 -27.56
C GLY A 82 -20.23 -7.26 -26.83
N VAL A 83 -20.30 -6.16 -27.57
CA VAL A 83 -20.16 -4.80 -26.99
C VAL A 83 -21.52 -4.11 -26.88
N VAL A 84 -21.78 -3.55 -25.70
CA VAL A 84 -22.92 -2.69 -25.41
C VAL A 84 -22.42 -1.32 -24.96
N SER A 85 -23.06 -0.23 -25.37
CA SER A 85 -22.64 1.13 -25.00
C SER A 85 -23.74 1.98 -24.36
N LEU A 86 -23.35 2.79 -23.39
CA LEU A 86 -24.10 3.92 -22.84
C LEU A 86 -23.54 5.21 -23.43
N SER A 87 -24.40 6.01 -24.07
CA SER A 87 -23.97 7.29 -24.65
C SER A 87 -24.07 8.45 -23.66
N MET A 88 -23.32 9.53 -23.92
CA MET A 88 -23.40 10.74 -23.11
C MET A 88 -24.78 11.43 -23.21
N GLU A 89 -25.47 11.30 -24.34
CA GLU A 89 -26.83 11.81 -24.55
C GLU A 89 -27.83 11.08 -23.65
N GLU A 90 -27.75 9.75 -23.57
CA GLU A 90 -28.60 8.94 -22.68
C GLU A 90 -28.36 9.30 -21.21
N LEU A 91 -27.10 9.53 -20.83
CA LEU A 91 -26.76 9.96 -19.48
C LEU A 91 -27.29 11.37 -19.17
N LYS A 92 -27.15 12.32 -20.11
CA LYS A 92 -27.65 13.70 -19.98
C LYS A 92 -29.17 13.78 -19.94
N ALA A 93 -29.86 12.90 -20.67
CA ALA A 93 -31.32 12.83 -20.65
C ALA A 93 -31.87 12.51 -19.25
N ALA A 94 -31.17 11.65 -18.50
CA ALA A 94 -31.52 11.34 -17.11
C ALA A 94 -30.91 12.32 -16.09
N TYR A 95 -29.73 12.87 -16.39
CA TYR A 95 -28.96 13.75 -15.51
C TYR A 95 -28.45 14.98 -16.29
N PRO A 96 -29.24 16.05 -16.41
CA PRO A 96 -28.87 17.23 -17.19
C PRO A 96 -27.55 17.88 -16.74
N ASP A 97 -27.29 17.91 -15.43
CA ASP A 97 -25.99 18.31 -14.87
C ASP A 97 -25.13 17.09 -14.56
N VAL A 98 -24.32 16.67 -15.54
CA VAL A 98 -23.39 15.52 -15.41
C VAL A 98 -22.28 15.80 -14.39
N ARG A 99 -21.94 17.07 -14.10
CA ARG A 99 -20.91 17.39 -13.10
C ARG A 99 -21.37 17.03 -11.69
N SER A 100 -22.68 17.08 -11.43
CA SER A 100 -23.26 16.57 -10.18
C SER A 100 -23.01 15.07 -9.95
N LEU A 101 -22.54 14.34 -10.96
CA LEU A 101 -22.23 12.91 -10.88
C LEU A 101 -20.77 12.62 -10.50
N VAL A 102 -19.89 13.62 -10.43
CA VAL A 102 -18.50 13.43 -10.00
C VAL A 102 -18.43 12.75 -8.64
N GLY A 103 -17.58 11.72 -8.53
CA GLY A 103 -17.41 10.93 -7.31
C GLY A 103 -18.48 9.85 -7.09
N LYS A 104 -19.60 9.92 -7.81
CA LYS A 104 -20.60 8.84 -7.86
C LYS A 104 -20.10 7.70 -8.74
N SER A 105 -20.87 6.62 -8.80
CA SER A 105 -20.47 5.41 -9.53
C SER A 105 -21.56 4.96 -10.48
N LEU A 106 -21.19 4.66 -11.71
CA LEU A 106 -22.03 3.90 -12.62
C LEU A 106 -22.08 2.45 -12.18
N TYR A 107 -23.16 1.79 -12.57
CA TYR A 107 -23.25 0.35 -12.54
C TYR A 107 -23.85 -0.17 -13.83
N VAL A 108 -23.53 -1.42 -14.12
CA VAL A 108 -24.05 -2.18 -15.26
C VAL A 108 -24.66 -3.46 -14.70
N LYS A 109 -25.92 -3.72 -15.03
CA LYS A 109 -26.60 -4.97 -14.71
C LYS A 109 -26.92 -5.71 -16.00
N ALA A 110 -26.49 -6.95 -16.11
CA ALA A 110 -26.74 -7.82 -17.25
C ALA A 110 -27.53 -9.05 -16.79
N SER A 111 -28.57 -9.41 -17.55
CA SER A 111 -29.35 -10.63 -17.36
C SER A 111 -29.24 -11.49 -18.62
N VAL A 112 -28.60 -12.66 -18.52
CA VAL A 112 -28.34 -13.59 -19.62
C VAL A 112 -29.34 -14.73 -19.58
N LEU A 113 -30.11 -14.86 -20.66
CA LEU A 113 -31.05 -15.96 -20.87
C LEU A 113 -30.46 -16.93 -21.88
N THR A 114 -30.40 -18.21 -21.50
CA THR A 114 -29.97 -19.30 -22.40
C THR A 114 -30.92 -19.46 -23.58
N GLN A 115 -30.42 -19.96 -24.71
CA GLN A 115 -31.25 -20.18 -25.91
C GLN A 115 -32.41 -21.16 -25.67
N SER A 116 -32.20 -22.17 -24.81
CA SER A 116 -33.25 -23.08 -24.35
C SER A 116 -34.31 -22.41 -23.46
N GLY A 117 -34.01 -21.24 -22.89
CA GLY A 117 -34.83 -20.58 -21.88
C GLY A 117 -34.85 -21.29 -20.53
N SER A 118 -33.99 -22.31 -20.33
CA SER A 118 -33.94 -23.09 -19.08
C SER A 118 -33.38 -22.28 -17.91
N ASP A 119 -32.40 -21.43 -18.22
CA ASP A 119 -31.62 -20.71 -17.21
C ASP A 119 -31.54 -19.21 -17.53
N LEU A 120 -31.73 -18.41 -16.48
CA LEU A 120 -31.52 -16.97 -16.43
C LEU A 120 -30.49 -16.65 -15.35
N VAL A 121 -29.44 -15.93 -15.73
CA VAL A 121 -28.36 -15.52 -14.81
C VAL A 121 -28.23 -14.00 -14.82
N GLU A 122 -28.09 -13.40 -13.64
CA GLU A 122 -27.84 -11.96 -13.51
C GLU A 122 -26.43 -11.69 -12.97
N ALA A 123 -25.77 -10.68 -13.51
CA ALA A 123 -24.52 -10.14 -12.98
C ALA A 123 -24.59 -8.63 -12.90
N GLU A 124 -23.93 -8.07 -11.89
CA GLU A 124 -23.85 -6.63 -11.68
C GLU A 124 -22.39 -6.19 -11.50
N LYS A 125 -21.96 -5.25 -12.34
CA LYS A 125 -20.70 -4.54 -12.16
C LYS A 125 -20.98 -3.18 -11.53
N THR A 126 -20.53 -2.98 -10.30
CA THR A 126 -20.61 -1.68 -9.60
C THR A 126 -19.22 -1.04 -9.45
N GLY A 127 -19.20 0.20 -8.97
CA GLY A 127 -17.96 0.89 -8.59
C GLY A 127 -17.24 1.61 -9.72
N ILE A 128 -17.83 1.70 -10.92
CA ILE A 128 -17.26 2.43 -12.06
C ILE A 128 -17.35 3.93 -11.76
N LYS A 129 -16.24 4.55 -11.32
CA LYS A 129 -16.24 5.95 -10.87
C LYS A 129 -16.43 6.92 -12.05
N ILE A 130 -17.27 7.93 -11.83
CA ILE A 130 -17.40 9.11 -12.69
C ILE A 130 -16.42 10.17 -12.18
N VAL A 131 -15.44 10.53 -13.01
CA VAL A 131 -14.26 11.28 -12.57
C VAL A 131 -13.86 12.37 -13.55
N GLU A 132 -13.12 13.36 -13.04
CA GLU A 132 -12.54 14.44 -13.84
C GLU A 132 -11.12 14.11 -14.32
N SER A 133 -10.39 13.31 -13.55
CA SER A 133 -9.08 12.76 -13.93
C SER A 133 -9.11 11.24 -13.95
N PRO A 134 -8.48 10.57 -14.92
CA PRO A 134 -8.41 9.10 -14.95
C PRO A 134 -7.47 8.52 -13.88
N TYR A 135 -6.63 9.36 -13.27
CA TYR A 135 -5.63 8.95 -12.29
C TYR A 135 -5.97 9.43 -10.87
N VAL A 136 -5.48 8.70 -9.90
CA VAL A 136 -5.41 9.08 -8.50
C VAL A 136 -3.94 9.13 -8.11
N VAL A 137 -3.47 10.29 -7.66
CA VAL A 137 -2.10 10.48 -7.17
C VAL A 137 -2.12 10.46 -5.65
N SER A 138 -1.21 9.73 -5.03
CA SER A 138 -1.03 9.73 -3.59
C SER A 138 0.44 9.70 -3.20
N PHE A 139 0.76 10.26 -2.04
CA PHE A 139 2.07 10.12 -1.42
C PHE A 139 1.98 8.96 -0.43
N LYS A 140 2.73 7.90 -0.71
CA LYS A 140 2.82 6.76 0.21
C LYS A 140 3.93 7.02 1.22
N ASP A 141 3.63 6.77 2.48
CA ASP A 141 4.61 6.70 3.57
C ASP A 141 5.44 7.98 3.80
N ILE A 142 4.81 9.14 3.62
CA ILE A 142 5.50 10.41 3.72
C ILE A 142 5.91 10.81 5.14
N PRO A 143 7.21 11.11 5.39
CA PRO A 143 7.63 11.72 6.63
C PRO A 143 6.87 13.00 6.85
N LYS A 144 6.38 13.18 8.08
CA LYS A 144 5.74 14.43 8.49
C LYS A 144 6.74 15.55 8.64
N TYR A 145 8.03 15.21 8.79
CA TYR A 145 9.10 16.13 9.12
C TYR A 145 10.28 16.04 8.15
N PHE A 146 10.93 17.17 7.87
CA PHE A 146 12.15 17.25 7.06
C PHE A 146 13.24 18.03 7.80
N LYS A 147 14.50 17.83 7.42
CA LYS A 147 15.62 18.61 7.96
C LYS A 147 15.99 19.71 6.98
N PRO A 148 15.88 21.00 7.33
CA PRO A 148 16.18 22.10 6.43
C PRO A 148 17.57 22.00 5.80
N GLY A 149 17.64 22.15 4.48
CA GLY A 149 18.89 22.08 3.70
C GLY A 149 19.44 20.67 3.48
N LEU A 150 18.77 19.64 4.01
CA LEU A 150 19.12 18.23 3.76
C LEU A 150 18.10 17.56 2.84
N PRO A 151 18.49 16.50 2.13
CA PRO A 151 17.58 15.76 1.28
C PRO A 151 16.44 15.12 2.09
N LEU A 152 15.22 15.21 1.58
CA LEU A 152 14.08 14.45 2.09
C LEU A 152 14.03 13.11 1.34
N ASP A 153 14.42 12.05 2.05
CA ASP A 153 14.51 10.69 1.52
C ASP A 153 13.49 9.74 2.19
N PHE A 154 12.77 8.94 1.39
CA PHE A 154 11.83 7.88 1.71
C PHE A 154 12.20 6.62 0.93
N THR A 155 12.02 5.41 1.43
CA THR A 155 12.41 4.27 0.58
C THR A 155 11.59 2.98 0.68
N SER A 156 10.26 2.98 0.71
CA SER A 156 9.43 1.73 0.66
C SER A 156 9.20 1.13 -0.76
N GLY A 157 9.05 -0.21 -0.81
CA GLY A 157 9.31 -1.23 -1.88
C GLY A 157 8.65 -1.08 -3.27
N ASP A 158 8.99 -1.83 -4.34
CA ASP A 158 9.76 -3.06 -4.56
C ASP A 158 10.55 -2.97 -5.89
N VAL A 159 11.87 -3.16 -5.90
CA VAL A 159 12.66 -3.66 -7.04
C VAL A 159 13.94 -4.28 -6.47
N ILE A 160 14.16 -5.57 -6.74
CA ILE A 160 15.46 -6.24 -6.56
C ILE A 160 16.39 -5.65 -7.62
N VAL A 161 17.26 -4.73 -7.24
CA VAL A 161 18.43 -4.41 -8.05
C VAL A 161 19.46 -5.48 -7.72
N SER A 162 19.51 -6.52 -8.55
CA SER A 162 20.59 -7.50 -8.51
C SER A 162 21.93 -6.77 -8.59
N PHE A 163 22.83 -7.06 -7.64
CA PHE A 163 24.17 -6.49 -7.55
C PHE A 163 24.92 -6.61 -8.88
N SER A 164 25.17 -5.48 -9.55
CA SER A 164 26.31 -5.35 -10.45
C SER A 164 26.72 -3.89 -10.60
N SER A 165 27.96 -3.61 -10.21
CA SER A 165 28.71 -2.38 -10.44
C SER A 165 28.29 -1.15 -9.63
N ILE A 166 28.98 -0.96 -8.50
CA ILE A 166 29.18 0.35 -7.87
C ILE A 166 29.98 1.20 -8.87
N THR A 167 29.35 2.18 -9.49
CA THR A 167 30.05 3.32 -10.10
C THR A 167 29.67 4.56 -9.33
N GLU A 168 30.67 5.27 -8.82
CA GLU A 168 30.56 6.63 -8.32
C GLU A 168 29.81 7.48 -9.35
N ASN A 169 28.56 7.86 -9.05
CA ASN A 169 27.88 9.12 -9.43
C ASN A 169 26.37 9.04 -9.08
N ASN A 170 25.95 9.77 -8.03
CA ASN A 170 24.58 10.25 -7.78
C ASN A 170 23.39 9.26 -7.75
N ASP A 171 23.53 8.11 -7.10
CA ASP A 171 22.41 7.18 -6.89
C ASP A 171 21.66 7.42 -5.56
N LEU A 172 20.55 8.16 -5.59
CA LEU A 172 19.59 8.28 -4.47
C LEU A 172 18.14 8.31 -5.01
N PRO A 173 17.24 7.35 -4.69
CA PRO A 173 15.83 7.44 -5.09
C PRO A 173 14.83 7.40 -3.91
N PRO A 174 14.28 8.56 -3.47
CA PRO A 174 13.44 8.57 -2.28
C PRO A 174 12.39 9.72 -2.11
N VAL A 175 11.15 9.48 -2.57
CA VAL A 175 9.81 10.11 -2.28
C VAL A 175 8.85 9.22 -3.06
N GLN A 176 7.92 8.52 -2.39
CA GLN A 176 7.02 7.61 -3.10
C GLN A 176 5.76 8.30 -3.59
N ILE A 177 5.67 8.37 -4.91
CA ILE A 177 4.45 8.78 -5.59
C ILE A 177 3.79 7.51 -6.08
N GLN A 178 2.57 7.27 -5.61
CA GLN A 178 1.72 6.24 -6.17
C GLN A 178 0.73 6.85 -7.13
N VAL A 179 0.61 6.23 -8.30
CA VAL A 179 -0.43 6.57 -9.27
C VAL A 179 -1.22 5.31 -9.54
N SER A 180 -2.52 5.41 -9.27
CA SER A 180 -3.46 4.34 -9.56
C SER A 180 -4.58 4.85 -10.46
N HIS A 181 -5.32 3.91 -11.02
CA HIS A 181 -6.68 4.18 -11.48
C HIS A 181 -7.63 4.23 -10.28
N HIS A 182 -8.87 4.67 -10.51
CA HIS A 182 -9.87 4.81 -9.44
C HIS A 182 -10.41 3.48 -8.90
N ASP A 183 -10.11 2.36 -9.57
CA ASP A 183 -10.37 1.00 -9.08
C ASP A 183 -9.25 0.47 -8.17
N GLY A 184 -8.19 1.26 -7.94
CA GLY A 184 -7.03 0.89 -7.14
C GLY A 184 -5.94 0.15 -7.93
N SER A 185 -6.14 -0.15 -9.21
CA SER A 185 -5.12 -0.80 -10.04
C SER A 185 -3.94 0.16 -10.34
N PRO A 186 -2.69 -0.33 -10.37
CA PRO A 186 -1.52 0.51 -10.56
C PRO A 186 -1.43 1.05 -11.99
N ALA A 187 -1.26 2.37 -12.14
CA ALA A 187 -1.12 3.02 -13.44
C ALA A 187 0.31 2.87 -13.97
N ARG A 188 0.49 2.62 -15.28
CA ARG A 188 1.80 2.37 -15.88
C ARG A 188 2.29 3.56 -16.69
N ASN A 189 3.58 3.87 -16.58
CA ASN A 189 4.30 4.86 -17.39
C ASN A 189 3.73 6.29 -17.29
N VAL A 190 3.26 6.68 -16.10
CA VAL A 190 2.69 8.01 -15.89
C VAL A 190 3.81 8.99 -15.49
N ARG A 191 3.91 10.12 -16.19
CA ARG A 191 4.80 11.22 -15.82
C ARG A 191 4.15 12.10 -14.77
N VAL A 192 4.90 12.42 -13.72
CA VAL A 192 4.47 13.27 -12.61
C VAL A 192 5.50 14.35 -12.38
N THR A 193 5.08 15.62 -12.31
CA THR A 193 5.94 16.73 -11.92
C THR A 193 5.72 17.05 -10.44
N LEU A 194 6.80 17.43 -9.75
CA LEU A 194 6.77 17.91 -8.38
C LEU A 194 7.19 19.37 -8.37
N LYS A 195 6.42 20.26 -7.72
CA LYS A 195 6.78 21.70 -7.70
C LYS A 195 8.15 22.03 -7.09
N LEU A 196 8.66 21.17 -6.21
CA LEU A 196 9.99 21.33 -5.59
C LEU A 196 11.11 20.63 -6.39
N LEU A 197 10.80 20.08 -7.57
CA LEU A 197 11.78 19.45 -8.45
C LEU A 197 11.64 19.97 -9.87
N ASN A 198 12.79 20.11 -10.53
CA ASN A 198 12.86 20.57 -11.91
C ASN A 198 12.67 19.41 -12.91
N THR A 199 12.77 18.16 -12.44
CA THR A 199 12.66 16.96 -13.26
C THR A 199 11.36 16.23 -12.99
N ALA A 200 10.75 15.69 -14.05
CA ALA A 200 9.58 14.84 -13.93
C ALA A 200 9.98 13.44 -13.47
N VAL A 201 9.16 12.86 -12.60
CA VAL A 201 9.26 11.48 -12.13
C VAL A 201 8.43 10.59 -13.03
N VAL A 202 9.00 9.48 -13.50
CA VAL A 202 8.26 8.46 -14.24
C VAL A 202 7.79 7.39 -13.27
N VAL A 203 6.47 7.24 -13.17
CA VAL A 203 5.80 6.23 -12.34
C VAL A 203 5.63 4.97 -13.17
N SER A 204 6.29 3.90 -12.76
CA SER A 204 6.26 2.59 -13.42
C SER A 204 5.51 1.59 -12.55
N ALA A 205 4.56 0.86 -13.13
CA ALA A 205 3.73 -0.09 -12.38
C ALA A 205 3.11 0.51 -11.09
N GLY A 206 2.64 1.76 -11.18
CA GLY A 206 1.94 2.47 -10.13
C GLY A 206 2.83 3.13 -9.09
N ASN A 207 4.16 2.95 -9.14
CA ASN A 207 5.09 3.51 -8.17
C ASN A 207 6.19 4.35 -8.85
N GLY A 208 6.47 5.53 -8.31
CA GLY A 208 7.58 6.40 -8.68
C GLY A 208 8.37 6.83 -7.46
N ARG A 209 9.68 7.06 -7.63
CA ARG A 209 10.61 7.43 -6.57
C ARG A 209 11.49 8.61 -6.99
N THR A 210 11.79 9.55 -6.09
CA THR A 210 12.68 10.69 -6.37
C THR A 210 13.09 11.43 -5.11
N THR A 211 14.26 12.08 -5.04
CA THR A 211 14.67 12.87 -3.84
C THR A 211 14.17 14.28 -3.97
N ILE A 212 13.68 14.87 -2.88
CA ILE A 212 13.50 16.32 -2.82
C ILE A 212 14.61 16.92 -1.97
N ASN A 213 15.49 17.69 -2.60
CA ASN A 213 16.45 18.51 -1.88
C ASN A 213 15.69 19.65 -1.20
N MET A 214 15.51 19.56 0.11
CA MET A 214 14.68 20.52 0.83
C MET A 214 15.40 21.85 0.94
N PRO A 215 14.67 22.98 0.82
CA PRO A 215 15.25 24.28 1.07
C PRO A 215 15.75 24.37 2.52
N ALA A 216 16.71 25.27 2.76
CA ALA A 216 17.12 25.64 4.12
C ALA A 216 16.06 26.46 4.88
N ASP A 217 14.93 26.76 4.23
CA ASP A 217 13.79 27.43 4.85
C ASP A 217 13.19 26.58 5.98
N ARG A 218 12.85 27.25 7.07
CA ARG A 218 12.30 26.70 8.31
C ARG A 218 10.79 26.88 8.39
N ARG A 219 10.15 27.16 7.26
CA ARG A 219 8.71 27.16 7.11
C ARG A 219 8.23 25.79 6.65
N PRO A 220 6.98 25.41 6.96
CA PRO A 220 6.36 24.22 6.40
C PRO A 220 6.43 24.27 4.87
N GLN A 221 6.78 23.15 4.25
CA GLN A 221 6.91 23.03 2.80
C GLN A 221 5.75 22.22 2.24
N THR A 222 5.12 22.70 1.17
CA THR A 222 4.04 21.98 0.49
C THR A 222 4.55 21.34 -0.79
N ILE A 223 4.64 20.01 -0.78
CA ILE A 223 4.99 19.20 -1.94
C ILE A 223 3.71 18.99 -2.75
N THR A 224 3.72 19.41 -4.02
CA THR A 224 2.61 19.21 -4.94
C THR A 224 3.05 18.28 -6.05
N ALA A 225 2.37 17.14 -6.18
CA ALA A 225 2.47 16.22 -7.30
C ALA A 225 1.35 16.47 -8.30
N GLU A 226 1.68 16.47 -9.59
CA GLU A 226 0.73 16.64 -10.67
C GLU A 226 1.11 15.75 -11.86
N THR A 227 0.15 15.00 -12.42
CA THR A 227 0.40 14.23 -13.63
C THR A 227 0.63 15.16 -14.82
N THR A 228 1.47 14.74 -15.76
CA THR A 228 1.79 15.49 -16.99
C THR A 228 1.71 14.58 -18.21
N GLN A 229 0.50 14.08 -18.48
CA GLN A 229 0.22 13.24 -19.64
C GLN A 229 -0.24 14.08 -20.84
N ALA A 230 0.36 13.87 -22.01
CA ALA A 230 0.16 14.73 -23.19
C ALA A 230 -1.25 14.63 -23.80
N ASP A 231 -1.90 13.49 -23.61
CA ASP A 231 -3.27 13.18 -24.04
C ASP A 231 -4.34 13.76 -23.10
N LEU A 232 -3.96 14.34 -21.96
CA LEU A 232 -4.88 14.91 -20.98
C LEU A 232 -4.79 16.44 -20.94
N SER A 233 -5.95 17.10 -20.91
CA SER A 233 -6.03 18.54 -20.69
C SER A 233 -5.57 18.92 -19.27
N PRO A 234 -5.20 20.19 -19.00
CA PRO A 234 -4.76 20.63 -17.66
C PRO A 234 -5.76 20.32 -16.54
N LYS A 235 -7.06 20.31 -16.84
CA LYS A 235 -8.12 20.01 -15.86
C LYS A 235 -8.27 18.51 -15.58
N GLN A 236 -7.75 17.65 -16.47
CA GLN A 236 -7.81 16.20 -16.33
C GLN A 236 -6.53 15.63 -15.70
N GLN A 237 -5.52 16.46 -15.45
CA GLN A 237 -4.33 16.02 -14.71
C GLN A 237 -4.69 15.80 -13.23
N ALA A 238 -4.29 14.67 -12.68
CA ALA A 238 -4.46 14.40 -11.27
C ALA A 238 -3.45 15.21 -10.48
N ARG A 239 -3.90 15.85 -9.40
CA ARG A 239 -3.07 16.65 -8.51
C ARG A 239 -3.26 16.17 -7.08
N GLN A 240 -2.14 16.07 -6.35
CA GLN A 240 -2.15 15.83 -4.91
C GLN A 240 -1.12 16.71 -4.20
N GLN A 241 -1.42 17.12 -2.97
CA GLN A 241 -0.53 17.94 -2.17
C GLN A 241 -0.36 17.37 -0.76
N VAL A 242 0.80 17.63 -0.17
CA VAL A 242 1.14 17.25 1.19
C VAL A 242 2.07 18.30 1.79
N THR A 243 1.85 18.61 3.06
CA THR A 243 2.68 19.58 3.79
C THR A 243 3.57 18.84 4.77
N VAL A 244 4.88 19.12 4.71
CA VAL A 244 5.89 18.59 5.63
C VAL A 244 6.43 19.71 6.52
N GLN A 245 6.66 19.38 7.78
CA GLN A 245 7.09 20.31 8.82
C GLN A 245 8.62 20.28 8.98
N PRO A 246 9.30 21.38 9.29
CA PRO A 246 10.73 21.34 9.57
C PRO A 246 11.00 20.70 10.93
N TYR A 247 12.08 19.93 11.04
CA TYR A 247 12.64 19.48 12.31
C TYR A 247 13.11 20.68 13.11
N VAL A 248 12.78 20.72 14.40
CA VAL A 248 13.16 21.79 15.32
C VAL A 248 14.42 21.36 16.08
N PRO A 249 15.60 21.93 15.73
CA PRO A 249 16.83 21.66 16.46
C PRO A 249 16.80 22.31 17.84
N PHE A 250 17.72 21.86 18.70
CA PHE A 250 17.88 22.38 20.05
C PHE A 250 18.13 23.89 20.10
N ASN A 251 18.95 24.41 19.19
CA ASN A 251 19.17 25.83 18.99
C ASN A 251 18.75 26.22 17.56
N GLN A 252 17.83 27.18 17.44
CA GLN A 252 17.35 27.62 16.13
C GLN A 252 18.43 28.36 15.34
N HIS A 253 19.44 28.96 15.97
CA HIS A 253 20.54 29.65 15.29
C HIS A 253 21.72 28.71 14.97
N GLN A 254 21.95 27.71 15.82
CA GLN A 254 23.01 26.71 15.68
C GLN A 254 22.39 25.32 15.52
N GLN A 255 22.09 24.97 14.28
CA GLN A 255 21.33 23.78 13.93
C GLN A 255 22.24 22.58 13.66
N ASN A 256 22.29 21.66 14.63
CA ASN A 256 22.93 20.38 14.44
C ASN A 256 21.89 19.34 14.01
N TYR A 257 22.23 18.56 12.99
CA TYR A 257 21.38 17.50 12.48
C TYR A 257 22.13 16.16 12.45
N LEU A 258 21.35 15.09 12.60
CA LEU A 258 21.73 13.74 12.23
C LEU A 258 20.80 13.32 11.10
N TYR A 259 21.36 12.72 10.06
CA TYR A 259 20.59 12.29 8.90
C TYR A 259 20.94 10.86 8.52
N ILE A 260 19.93 9.99 8.57
CA ILE A 260 20.03 8.59 8.20
C ILE A 260 19.50 8.46 6.76
N SER A 261 20.33 7.93 5.87
CA SER A 261 19.90 7.54 4.52
C SER A 261 20.26 6.11 4.19
N THR A 262 19.47 5.51 3.30
CA THR A 262 19.70 4.15 2.82
C THR A 262 19.15 3.98 1.42
N ALA A 263 19.76 3.08 0.64
CA ALA A 263 19.39 2.83 -0.74
C ALA A 263 18.00 2.17 -0.89
N THR A 264 17.58 1.40 0.13
CA THR A 264 16.26 0.77 0.20
C THR A 264 15.75 0.73 1.65
N ASN A 265 14.46 0.93 1.88
CA ASN A 265 13.81 0.60 3.14
C ASN A 265 12.81 -0.55 2.99
N ALA A 266 12.82 -1.25 1.86
CA ALA A 266 12.19 -2.56 1.73
C ALA A 266 13.26 -3.62 1.49
N VAL A 267 13.25 -4.66 2.32
CA VAL A 267 14.27 -5.71 2.35
C VAL A 267 13.64 -7.08 2.55
N SER A 268 14.34 -8.12 2.16
CA SER A 268 13.98 -9.52 2.42
C SER A 268 14.86 -10.12 3.51
N LEU A 269 14.41 -11.25 4.08
CA LEU A 269 15.21 -12.01 5.04
C LEU A 269 16.57 -12.39 4.44
N GLY A 270 17.65 -12.15 5.20
CA GLY A 270 19.02 -12.42 4.77
C GLY A 270 19.69 -11.29 3.98
N ASP A 271 18.94 -10.26 3.56
CA ASP A 271 19.53 -9.10 2.89
C ASP A 271 20.50 -8.34 3.82
N ARG A 272 21.50 -7.68 3.23
CA ARG A 272 22.38 -6.76 3.96
C ARG A 272 22.01 -5.32 3.65
N LEU A 273 21.51 -4.63 4.66
CA LEU A 273 21.13 -3.22 4.60
C LEU A 273 22.32 -2.34 5.01
N SER A 274 22.63 -1.32 4.21
CA SER A 274 23.63 -0.29 4.55
C SER A 274 22.94 1.02 4.89
N LEU A 275 23.22 1.52 6.10
CA LEU A 275 22.65 2.75 6.66
C LEU A 275 23.74 3.81 6.77
N LYS A 276 23.63 4.87 6.00
CA LYS A 276 24.56 6.01 6.02
C LYS A 276 24.09 7.00 7.07
N LEU A 277 24.93 7.25 8.07
CA LEU A 277 24.70 8.22 9.13
C LEU A 277 25.52 9.47 8.82
N SER A 278 24.85 10.59 8.55
CA SER A 278 25.48 11.87 8.20
C SER A 278 25.28 12.87 9.33
N ILE A 279 26.38 13.37 9.88
CA ILE A 279 26.42 14.41 10.89
C ILE A 279 26.52 15.75 10.17
N ALA A 280 25.54 16.63 10.37
CA ALA A 280 25.55 17.97 9.81
C ALA A 280 25.56 18.98 10.97
N PRO A 281 26.75 19.35 11.48
CA PRO A 281 26.88 20.32 12.55
C PRO A 281 26.69 21.74 12.01
N SER A 282 26.17 22.65 12.83
CA SER A 282 26.06 24.07 12.44
C SER A 282 27.38 24.81 12.41
N ASP A 283 28.30 24.39 13.28
CA ASP A 283 29.63 24.93 13.41
C ASP A 283 30.62 23.75 13.36
N PRO A 284 31.68 23.80 12.53
CA PRO A 284 32.69 22.75 12.48
C PRO A 284 33.29 22.38 13.84
N THR A 285 33.37 23.31 14.79
CA THR A 285 33.89 23.06 16.16
C THR A 285 32.99 22.10 16.95
N HIS A 286 31.69 22.09 16.69
CA HIS A 286 30.76 21.17 17.36
C HIS A 286 31.11 19.70 17.08
N ARG A 287 31.77 19.45 15.94
CA ARG A 287 32.21 18.12 15.54
C ARG A 287 33.13 17.50 16.59
N GLU A 288 33.93 18.29 17.29
CA GLU A 288 34.92 17.78 18.24
C GLU A 288 34.26 17.06 19.42
N PHE A 289 33.03 17.45 19.79
CA PHE A 289 32.28 16.83 20.88
C PHE A 289 31.65 15.47 20.49
N ILE A 290 31.47 15.20 19.19
CA ILE A 290 30.75 14.02 18.70
C ILE A 290 31.72 12.86 18.50
N LYS A 291 31.94 12.04 19.53
CA LYS A 291 32.84 10.88 19.48
C LYS A 291 32.15 9.59 19.05
N HIS A 292 30.89 9.44 19.41
CA HIS A 292 30.11 8.23 19.17
C HIS A 292 28.70 8.58 18.68
N ILE A 293 28.16 7.72 17.82
CA ILE A 293 26.72 7.64 17.56
C ILE A 293 26.21 6.37 18.22
N THR A 294 25.14 6.48 19.00
CA THR A 294 24.42 5.31 19.53
C THR A 294 23.27 5.00 18.58
N TYR A 295 23.08 3.73 18.22
CA TYR A 295 21.93 3.31 17.43
C TYR A 295 21.19 2.14 18.08
N LEU A 296 19.90 2.09 17.80
CA LEU A 296 18.95 1.09 18.28
C LEU A 296 18.20 0.51 17.08
N VAL A 297 18.02 -0.80 17.07
CA VAL A 297 17.09 -1.47 16.16
C VAL A 297 15.88 -1.93 16.96
N LEU A 298 14.70 -1.52 16.54
CA LEU A 298 13.44 -1.85 17.18
C LEU A 298 12.55 -2.67 16.25
N SER A 299 12.01 -3.78 16.74
CA SER A 299 10.96 -4.52 16.04
C SER A 299 9.95 -5.03 17.05
N THR A 300 8.67 -5.07 16.65
CA THR A 300 7.55 -5.54 17.49
C THR A 300 7.58 -4.99 18.93
N SER A 301 7.83 -3.69 19.07
CA SER A 301 7.89 -2.97 20.36
C SER A 301 9.05 -3.37 21.28
N LYS A 302 10.09 -4.04 20.77
CA LYS A 302 11.30 -4.43 21.51
C LYS A 302 12.55 -3.82 20.88
N ILE A 303 13.55 -3.52 21.71
CA ILE A 303 14.90 -3.21 21.25
C ILE A 303 15.63 -4.54 21.04
N ILE A 304 15.98 -4.84 19.80
CA ILE A 304 16.69 -6.08 19.42
C ILE A 304 18.20 -5.87 19.25
N VAL A 305 18.63 -4.64 18.93
CA VAL A 305 20.04 -4.25 18.87
C VAL A 305 20.22 -2.89 19.53
N ALA A 306 21.30 -2.72 20.30
CA ALA A 306 21.70 -1.45 20.89
C ALA A 306 23.23 -1.34 20.92
N GLU A 307 23.79 -0.51 20.05
CA GLU A 307 25.24 -0.44 19.84
C GLU A 307 25.75 1.00 19.67
N ARG A 308 27.07 1.16 19.73
CA ARG A 308 27.77 2.43 19.53
C ARG A 308 28.79 2.32 18.41
N VAL A 309 28.82 3.33 17.55
CA VAL A 309 29.81 3.48 16.48
C VAL A 309 30.71 4.65 16.81
N VAL A 310 32.02 4.42 16.82
CA VAL A 310 33.02 5.49 16.95
C VAL A 310 33.05 6.26 15.63
N VAL A 311 32.90 7.58 15.72
CA VAL A 311 32.88 8.44 14.53
C VAL A 311 33.99 9.47 14.52
N THR A 312 34.84 9.59 15.55
CA THR A 312 35.85 10.66 15.71
C THR A 312 36.49 11.16 14.40
N GLY A 313 36.27 12.43 14.06
CA GLY A 313 36.81 13.07 12.84
C GLY A 313 36.02 12.84 11.54
N GLN A 314 35.04 11.95 11.51
CA GLN A 314 34.23 11.63 10.31
C GLN A 314 32.87 12.33 10.33
N LEU A 315 32.46 12.98 9.25
CA LEU A 315 31.09 13.53 9.13
C LEU A 315 30.08 12.49 8.67
N VAL A 316 30.54 11.36 8.15
CA VAL A 316 29.72 10.28 7.62
C VAL A 316 30.27 8.95 8.11
N THR A 317 29.38 8.06 8.54
CA THR A 317 29.71 6.65 8.81
C THR A 317 28.63 5.74 8.24
N ILE A 318 28.94 4.46 8.06
CA ILE A 318 28.02 3.47 7.50
C ILE A 318 27.85 2.32 8.50
N VAL A 319 26.60 1.97 8.80
CA VAL A 319 26.23 0.81 9.61
C VAL A 319 25.63 -0.25 8.70
N GLY A 320 26.19 -1.46 8.72
CA GLY A 320 25.68 -2.61 8.00
C GLY A 320 24.84 -3.50 8.91
N LEU A 321 23.61 -3.81 8.51
CA LEU A 321 22.71 -4.73 9.21
C LEU A 321 22.37 -5.93 8.32
N THR A 322 22.35 -7.12 8.89
CA THR A 322 21.81 -8.31 8.20
C THR A 322 20.37 -8.53 8.68
N VAL A 323 19.42 -8.65 7.77
CA VAL A 323 18.00 -8.75 8.09
C VAL A 323 17.68 -10.13 8.65
N THR A 324 17.22 -10.18 9.89
CA THR A 324 16.88 -11.41 10.62
C THR A 324 15.37 -11.60 10.77
N PRO A 325 14.89 -12.82 11.08
CA PRO A 325 13.45 -13.06 11.33
C PRO A 325 12.85 -12.18 12.44
N GLU A 326 13.62 -11.82 13.46
CA GLU A 326 13.17 -10.92 14.54
C GLU A 326 12.88 -9.48 14.08
N MET A 327 13.28 -9.12 12.86
CA MET A 327 13.00 -7.81 12.26
C MET A 327 11.68 -7.77 11.47
N MET A 328 10.96 -8.89 11.38
CA MET A 328 9.70 -8.97 10.66
C MET A 328 8.50 -8.48 11.50
N PRO A 329 7.44 -7.95 10.86
CA PRO A 329 7.34 -7.63 9.42
C PRO A 329 7.99 -6.28 9.08
N SER A 330 8.42 -5.53 10.08
CA SER A 330 9.17 -4.29 9.90
C SER A 330 9.99 -3.97 11.15
N PHE A 331 10.97 -3.08 10.98
CA PHE A 331 11.78 -2.58 12.08
C PHE A 331 12.05 -1.08 11.95
N ARG A 332 12.41 -0.43 13.06
CA ARG A 332 12.91 0.95 13.08
C ARG A 332 14.38 0.95 13.42
N PHE A 333 15.11 1.82 12.75
CA PHE A 333 16.48 2.17 13.12
C PHE A 333 16.46 3.58 13.69
N VAL A 334 16.84 3.73 14.96
CA VAL A 334 16.92 5.02 15.66
C VAL A 334 18.37 5.27 15.99
N ALA A 335 18.91 6.43 15.63
CA ALA A 335 20.28 6.81 15.96
C ALA A 335 20.31 8.20 16.59
N PHE A 336 21.29 8.42 17.47
CA PHE A 336 21.47 9.71 18.13
C PHE A 336 22.90 9.93 18.62
N TYR A 337 23.26 11.20 18.80
CA TYR A 337 24.45 11.63 19.53
C TYR A 337 24.10 12.76 20.50
N GLY A 338 24.95 12.94 21.52
CA GLY A 338 24.85 14.05 22.48
C GLY A 338 25.96 15.06 22.27
N ILE A 339 25.67 16.34 22.42
CA ILE A 339 26.64 17.43 22.57
C ILE A 339 26.51 17.99 23.98
N PRO A 340 27.57 17.94 24.81
CA PRO A 340 27.54 18.51 26.14
C PRO A 340 27.73 20.04 26.06
N TRP A 341 26.67 20.78 26.36
CA TRP A 341 26.75 22.23 26.57
C TRP A 341 26.90 22.55 28.06
N GLU A 342 27.29 23.78 28.36
CA GLU A 342 27.31 24.25 29.75
C GLU A 342 25.89 24.19 30.35
N GLY A 343 25.73 23.36 31.39
CA GLY A 343 24.47 23.20 32.13
C GLY A 343 23.37 22.37 31.47
N ARG A 344 23.59 21.81 30.26
CA ARG A 344 22.59 20.95 29.56
C ARG A 344 23.20 20.14 28.42
N GLU A 345 22.57 19.02 28.08
CA GLU A 345 22.91 18.23 26.89
C GLU A 345 21.99 18.58 25.72
N GLU A 346 22.55 18.73 24.51
CA GLU A 346 21.79 18.66 23.27
C GLU A 346 21.83 17.22 22.75
N VAL A 347 20.66 16.60 22.65
CA VAL A 347 20.50 15.33 21.96
C VAL A 347 20.06 15.61 20.52
N VAL A 348 20.79 15.06 19.56
CA VAL A 348 20.45 15.11 18.14
C VAL A 348 20.14 13.71 17.68
N SER A 349 18.93 13.49 17.16
CA SER A 349 18.46 12.16 16.81
C SER A 349 17.80 12.12 15.43
N ASP A 350 17.75 10.92 14.89
CA ASP A 350 17.01 10.61 13.68
C ASP A 350 16.50 9.17 13.72
N SER A 351 15.47 8.88 12.92
CA SER A 351 14.98 7.52 12.77
C SER A 351 14.46 7.24 11.37
N ILE A 352 14.54 5.97 10.96
CA ILE A 352 13.89 5.46 9.77
C ILE A 352 13.11 4.19 10.11
N TRP A 353 12.07 3.91 9.32
CA TRP A 353 11.34 2.65 9.34
C TRP A 353 11.66 1.85 8.08
N VAL A 354 11.83 0.54 8.24
CA VAL A 354 12.21 -0.41 7.19
C VAL A 354 11.18 -1.53 7.16
N ASP A 355 10.57 -1.71 5.99
CA ASP A 355 9.66 -2.78 5.61
C ASP A 355 10.44 -4.07 5.34
N VAL A 356 9.97 -5.20 5.86
CA VAL A 356 10.54 -6.52 5.62
C VAL A 356 9.51 -7.38 4.92
N ALA A 357 9.85 -7.94 3.76
CA ALA A 357 8.93 -8.66 2.91
C ALA A 357 8.12 -9.72 3.67
N ASP A 358 6.79 -9.57 3.63
CA ASP A 358 5.81 -10.49 4.21
C ASP A 358 6.04 -11.92 3.71
N SER A 359 6.60 -12.74 4.58
CA SER A 359 6.84 -14.16 4.31
C SER A 359 6.58 -14.99 5.56
N CYS A 360 6.55 -16.31 5.43
CA CYS A 360 6.60 -17.16 6.61
C CYS A 360 8.05 -17.16 7.12
N VAL A 361 8.25 -17.06 8.44
CA VAL A 361 9.57 -17.25 9.06
C VAL A 361 10.12 -18.64 8.72
N GLY A 362 9.22 -19.62 8.63
CA GLY A 362 9.50 -21.00 8.25
C GLY A 362 8.99 -21.38 6.85
N GLY A 363 9.27 -22.61 6.43
CA GLY A 363 8.80 -23.15 5.17
C GLY A 363 7.48 -23.92 5.29
N LEU A 364 6.51 -23.66 4.42
CA LEU A 364 5.36 -24.55 4.19
C LEU A 364 4.97 -24.57 2.71
N LYS A 365 4.91 -25.76 2.11
CA LYS A 365 4.45 -25.99 0.73
C LYS A 365 3.54 -27.19 0.67
N VAL A 366 2.42 -27.06 -0.04
CA VAL A 366 1.47 -28.12 -0.34
C VAL A 366 1.30 -28.21 -1.85
N GLY A 367 1.39 -29.42 -2.41
CA GLY A 367 1.26 -29.59 -3.85
C GLY A 367 1.30 -31.05 -4.30
N PRO A 368 1.14 -31.31 -5.60
CA PRO A 368 1.24 -32.65 -6.16
C PRO A 368 2.64 -33.24 -5.89
N VAL A 369 2.71 -34.55 -5.68
CA VAL A 369 3.95 -35.27 -5.32
C VAL A 369 5.09 -35.02 -6.33
N ASN A 370 4.75 -34.90 -7.61
CA ASN A 370 5.69 -34.68 -8.71
C ASN A 370 5.67 -33.24 -9.26
N GLY A 371 4.99 -32.30 -8.61
CA GLY A 371 4.87 -30.92 -9.08
C GLY A 371 3.91 -30.70 -10.27
N VAL A 372 3.34 -31.77 -10.85
CA VAL A 372 2.47 -31.68 -12.03
C VAL A 372 1.01 -31.60 -11.60
N ARG A 373 0.30 -30.54 -12.03
CA ARG A 373 -1.15 -30.40 -11.84
C ARG A 373 -1.89 -31.38 -12.75
N ARG A 374 -2.96 -31.97 -12.24
CA ARG A 374 -3.78 -32.95 -12.95
C ARG A 374 -5.24 -32.74 -12.60
N ASP A 375 -6.09 -33.05 -13.56
CA ASP A 375 -7.53 -33.14 -13.33
C ASP A 375 -7.89 -34.55 -12.85
N TYR A 376 -8.90 -34.61 -11.99
CA TYR A 376 -9.36 -35.84 -11.37
C TYR A 376 -10.86 -36.01 -11.60
N ALA A 377 -11.28 -37.21 -11.96
CA ALA A 377 -12.69 -37.57 -11.98
C ALA A 377 -13.25 -37.63 -10.55
N PRO A 378 -14.55 -37.34 -10.34
CA PRO A 378 -15.18 -37.47 -9.03
C PRO A 378 -14.97 -38.85 -8.40
N GLY A 379 -14.63 -38.88 -7.11
CA GLY A 379 -14.34 -40.12 -6.36
C GLY A 379 -12.97 -40.75 -6.62
N LYS A 380 -12.17 -40.23 -7.57
CA LYS A 380 -10.83 -40.74 -7.84
C LYS A 380 -9.86 -40.41 -6.71
N SER A 381 -9.12 -41.41 -6.25
CA SER A 381 -8.04 -41.21 -5.27
C SER A 381 -6.89 -40.42 -5.88
N PHE A 382 -6.30 -39.52 -5.09
CA PHE A 382 -5.12 -38.74 -5.46
C PHE A 382 -4.16 -38.62 -4.28
N SER A 383 -2.92 -38.26 -4.56
CA SER A 383 -1.89 -38.06 -3.54
C SER A 383 -1.25 -36.69 -3.70
N PHE A 384 -0.96 -36.04 -2.58
CA PHE A 384 -0.27 -34.76 -2.52
C PHE A 384 0.78 -34.81 -1.42
N GLN A 385 1.75 -33.90 -1.50
CA GLN A 385 2.85 -33.79 -0.55
C GLN A 385 2.74 -32.49 0.24
N VAL A 386 3.03 -32.59 1.54
CA VAL A 386 3.22 -31.46 2.44
C VAL A 386 4.70 -31.40 2.82
N ARG A 387 5.34 -30.25 2.62
CA ARG A 387 6.72 -29.99 3.04
C ARG A 387 6.72 -28.81 4.00
N GLY A 388 7.38 -28.96 5.14
CA GLY A 388 7.58 -27.87 6.08
C GLY A 388 8.73 -28.16 7.04
N ASP A 389 8.93 -27.28 8.00
CA ASP A 389 10.05 -27.35 8.92
C ASP A 389 9.95 -28.56 9.87
N PRO A 390 11.09 -29.13 10.31
CA PRO A 390 11.09 -30.24 11.27
C PRO A 390 10.32 -29.90 12.55
N GLY A 391 9.39 -30.79 12.93
CA GLY A 391 8.55 -30.61 14.12
C GLY A 391 7.31 -29.72 13.91
N ALA A 392 7.09 -29.17 12.72
CA ALA A 392 5.90 -28.40 12.42
C ALA A 392 4.61 -29.24 12.50
N LYS A 393 3.56 -28.67 13.10
CA LYS A 393 2.21 -29.25 13.10
C LYS A 393 1.39 -28.60 11.97
N VAL A 394 0.88 -29.42 11.05
CA VAL A 394 0.13 -28.93 9.88
C VAL A 394 -1.33 -29.35 9.98
N ASN A 395 -2.23 -28.38 9.92
CA ASN A 395 -3.68 -28.59 9.82
C ASN A 395 -4.13 -28.37 8.37
N LEU A 396 -5.00 -29.23 7.87
CA LEU A 396 -5.49 -29.20 6.49
C LEU A 396 -7.01 -29.11 6.44
N VAL A 397 -7.52 -28.38 5.45
CA VAL A 397 -8.94 -28.30 5.11
C VAL A 397 -9.07 -28.26 3.59
N ALA A 398 -10.06 -28.97 3.06
CA ALA A 398 -10.43 -28.92 1.64
C ALA A 398 -11.77 -28.19 1.52
N VAL A 399 -11.84 -27.21 0.62
CA VAL A 399 -13.01 -26.34 0.42
C VAL A 399 -13.30 -26.27 -1.06
N ASP A 400 -14.57 -26.41 -1.44
CA ASP A 400 -15.01 -26.18 -2.81
C ASP A 400 -14.79 -24.71 -3.20
N ASN A 401 -14.23 -24.45 -4.39
CA ASN A 401 -14.01 -23.10 -4.88
C ASN A 401 -15.32 -22.28 -4.96
N ALA A 402 -16.48 -22.93 -5.11
CA ALA A 402 -17.79 -22.27 -5.09
C ALA A 402 -18.04 -21.49 -3.79
N VAL A 403 -17.55 -21.98 -2.64
CA VAL A 403 -17.70 -21.28 -1.34
C VAL A 403 -16.97 -19.94 -1.37
N TYR A 404 -15.81 -19.89 -2.02
CA TYR A 404 -15.03 -18.66 -2.11
C TYR A 404 -15.56 -17.65 -3.13
N LEU A 405 -16.50 -18.05 -3.98
CA LEU A 405 -17.26 -17.12 -4.82
C LEU A 405 -18.29 -16.34 -3.99
N LEU A 406 -18.76 -16.92 -2.87
CA LEU A 406 -19.71 -16.29 -1.95
C LEU A 406 -19.03 -15.33 -0.98
N ASN A 407 -17.87 -15.73 -0.42
CA ASN A 407 -17.11 -14.92 0.51
C ASN A 407 -15.61 -15.11 0.29
N GLN A 408 -14.91 -14.00 0.05
CA GLN A 408 -13.47 -13.99 -0.20
C GLN A 408 -12.64 -13.81 1.08
N ASP A 409 -13.27 -13.72 2.24
CA ASP A 409 -12.56 -13.50 3.49
C ASP A 409 -11.83 -14.77 3.97
N ARG A 410 -10.49 -14.78 3.84
CA ARG A 410 -9.63 -15.91 4.20
C ARG A 410 -8.54 -15.49 5.17
N LEU A 411 -8.12 -16.36 6.08
CA LEU A 411 -6.89 -16.17 6.85
C LEU A 411 -5.69 -16.30 5.90
N THR A 412 -4.79 -15.32 5.91
CA THR A 412 -3.58 -15.30 5.08
C THR A 412 -2.40 -14.82 5.91
N GLN A 413 -1.17 -15.17 5.50
CA GLN A 413 0.04 -14.70 6.17
C GLN A 413 0.09 -13.16 6.27
N ARG A 414 -0.31 -12.48 5.20
CA ARG A 414 -0.44 -11.02 5.16
C ARG A 414 -1.39 -10.47 6.23
N LYS A 415 -2.50 -11.14 6.52
CA LYS A 415 -3.41 -10.71 7.60
C LYS A 415 -2.80 -10.90 8.98
N ILE A 416 -2.00 -11.94 9.17
CA ILE A 416 -1.26 -12.17 10.42
C ILE A 416 -0.24 -11.05 10.62
N TRP A 417 0.58 -10.75 9.61
CA TRP A 417 1.53 -9.64 9.70
C TRP A 417 0.84 -8.29 9.87
N GLY A 418 -0.27 -8.07 9.17
CA GLY A 418 -1.13 -6.92 9.40
C GLY A 418 -1.53 -6.79 10.87
N ALA A 419 -1.99 -7.86 11.52
CA ALA A 419 -2.34 -7.83 12.94
C ALA A 419 -1.14 -7.51 13.84
N VAL A 420 0.05 -8.05 13.53
CA VAL A 420 1.30 -7.75 14.27
C VAL A 420 1.68 -6.27 14.12
N GLU A 421 1.61 -5.71 12.91
CA GLU A 421 1.88 -4.29 12.66
C GLU A 421 0.91 -3.35 13.39
N HIS A 422 -0.35 -3.77 13.60
CA HIS A 422 -1.30 -3.00 14.40
C HIS A 422 -0.90 -2.93 15.89
N GLY A 423 -0.13 -3.90 16.37
CA GLY A 423 0.43 -3.92 17.73
C GLY A 423 1.72 -3.09 17.91
N ASP A 424 2.27 -2.53 16.84
CA ASP A 424 3.47 -1.70 16.90
C ASP A 424 3.19 -0.35 17.59
N ILE A 425 3.91 -0.10 18.69
CA ILE A 425 3.76 1.12 19.48
C ILE A 425 4.35 2.37 18.83
N GLY A 426 5.24 2.25 17.85
CA GLY A 426 5.74 3.40 17.11
C GLY A 426 4.64 4.01 16.23
N CYS A 427 4.57 5.33 16.12
CA CYS A 427 3.47 6.06 15.49
C CYS A 427 3.82 6.60 14.08
N THR A 428 5.11 6.67 13.74
CA THR A 428 5.57 7.22 12.46
C THR A 428 6.52 6.25 11.75
N ARG A 429 6.79 6.54 10.48
CA ARG A 429 7.72 5.79 9.62
C ARG A 429 9.13 6.38 9.61
N GLY A 430 9.47 7.21 10.60
CA GLY A 430 10.77 7.85 10.71
C GLY A 430 10.68 9.36 10.99
N GLY A 431 11.82 9.91 11.38
CA GLY A 431 11.97 11.30 11.79
C GLY A 431 11.22 11.63 13.08
N GLY A 432 10.92 12.92 13.24
CA GLY A 432 10.23 13.52 14.38
C GLY A 432 10.24 15.04 14.21
N GLY A 433 9.39 15.75 14.96
CA GLY A 433 9.37 17.20 14.97
C GLY A 433 10.56 17.83 15.70
N ASP A 434 11.21 17.07 16.57
CA ASP A 434 12.37 17.41 17.37
C ASP A 434 13.03 16.13 17.90
N ALA A 435 14.12 16.27 18.67
CA ALA A 435 14.85 15.11 19.17
C ALA A 435 14.01 14.19 20.08
N ARG A 436 13.06 14.76 20.85
CA ARG A 436 12.20 14.00 21.78
C ARG A 436 11.17 13.17 21.01
N SER A 437 10.52 13.80 20.04
CA SER A 437 9.52 13.14 19.20
C SER A 437 10.12 12.04 18.33
N VAL A 438 11.39 12.12 17.91
CA VAL A 438 12.05 10.98 17.24
C VAL A 438 12.01 9.72 18.11
N PHE A 439 12.29 9.84 19.41
CA PHE A 439 12.20 8.71 20.34
C PHE A 439 10.74 8.30 20.58
N SER A 440 9.88 9.26 20.96
CA SER A 440 8.47 8.98 21.28
C SER A 440 7.71 8.38 20.10
N ASP A 441 7.93 8.88 18.89
CA ASP A 441 7.30 8.39 17.65
C ASP A 441 7.85 7.02 17.24
N ALA A 442 9.08 6.68 17.60
CA ALA A 442 9.64 5.34 17.45
C ALA A 442 9.17 4.35 18.54
N GLY A 443 8.45 4.82 19.56
CA GLY A 443 8.00 4.00 20.68
C GLY A 443 8.99 3.90 21.84
N LEU A 444 9.93 4.83 21.95
CA LEU A 444 10.97 4.86 22.98
C LEU A 444 10.71 5.94 24.04
N LEU A 445 11.15 5.63 25.26
CA LEU A 445 11.36 6.61 26.31
C LEU A 445 12.87 6.84 26.45
N TYR A 446 13.29 8.10 26.47
CA TYR A 446 14.68 8.49 26.72
C TYR A 446 14.73 9.43 27.90
N ALA A 447 15.71 9.22 28.78
CA ALA A 447 16.03 10.10 29.89
C ALA A 447 17.54 10.11 30.12
N SER A 448 18.09 11.28 30.42
CA SER A 448 19.51 11.49 30.71
C SER A 448 19.67 12.21 32.06
N SER A 449 20.81 11.99 32.71
CA SER A 449 21.18 12.74 33.92
C SER A 449 21.42 14.22 33.66
N ALA A 450 21.60 14.63 32.41
CA ALA A 450 21.75 16.02 31.97
C ALA A 450 20.39 16.74 31.78
N GLY A 451 19.28 16.10 32.13
CA GLY A 451 17.93 16.70 32.13
C GLY A 451 17.18 16.62 30.80
N PHE A 452 17.76 15.99 29.77
CA PHE A 452 17.01 15.69 28.54
C PHE A 452 16.15 14.44 28.75
N GLN A 453 14.83 14.60 28.58
CA GLN A 453 13.85 13.52 28.68
C GLN A 453 12.73 13.66 27.64
N THR A 454 12.19 12.53 27.19
CA THR A 454 10.94 12.45 26.40
C THR A 454 9.72 12.69 27.28
N GLN A 455 8.62 13.15 26.69
CA GLN A 455 7.36 13.32 27.42
C GLN A 455 6.71 11.96 27.74
N THR A 456 5.98 11.91 28.86
CA THR A 456 5.19 10.72 29.23
C THR A 456 4.07 10.51 28.24
N ARG A 457 3.98 9.30 27.66
CA ARG A 457 2.91 8.94 26.73
C ARG A 457 1.61 8.69 27.49
N GLN A 458 0.59 9.50 27.22
CA GLN A 458 -0.76 9.29 27.76
C GLN A 458 -1.59 8.45 26.76
N GLY A 459 -1.51 7.12 26.88
CA GLY A 459 -2.30 6.16 26.10
C GLY A 459 -1.47 5.17 25.26
N THR A 460 -1.92 3.93 25.18
CA THR A 460 -1.23 2.82 24.48
C THR A 460 -1.50 2.78 22.97
N LEU A 461 -2.58 3.38 22.49
CA LEU A 461 -2.99 3.33 21.08
C LEU A 461 -2.41 4.49 20.26
N ARG A 462 -2.08 4.24 18.98
CA ARG A 462 -1.71 5.29 18.01
C ARG A 462 -2.85 6.32 17.94
N ALA A 463 -2.54 7.62 18.05
CA ALA A 463 -3.51 8.65 17.76
C ALA A 463 -4.02 8.46 16.31
N ARG A 464 -5.33 8.28 16.13
CA ARG A 464 -5.95 8.15 14.80
C ARG A 464 -5.56 9.36 13.96
N SER A 465 -4.61 9.21 13.03
CA SER A 465 -4.39 10.18 11.98
C SER A 465 -5.66 10.22 11.12
N GLY A 466 -6.35 11.35 11.11
CA GLY A 466 -7.60 11.55 10.38
C GLY A 466 -7.44 11.23 8.89
N GLY A 467 -7.88 10.04 8.50
CA GLY A 467 -8.12 9.62 7.13
C GLY A 467 -9.41 8.80 7.13
N ARG A 468 -10.47 9.32 6.52
CA ARG A 468 -11.71 8.59 6.31
C ARG A 468 -11.46 7.40 5.40
N SER A 469 -11.64 6.17 5.89
CA SER A 469 -12.55 5.13 5.37
C SER A 469 -12.12 3.73 5.84
N GLY A 470 -13.09 2.92 6.28
CA GLY A 470 -12.89 1.54 6.72
C GLY A 470 -13.50 1.24 8.09
N MET A 471 -14.82 1.33 8.17
CA MET A 471 -15.59 0.93 9.36
C MET A 471 -15.69 -0.60 9.37
N PHE A 472 -14.96 -1.26 10.26
CA PHE A 472 -15.30 -2.61 10.74
C PHE A 472 -15.90 -2.44 12.15
N PRO A 473 -17.10 -2.99 12.44
CA PRO A 473 -17.64 -2.96 13.78
C PRO A 473 -16.96 -4.05 14.60
N GLY A 474 -16.02 -3.65 15.48
CA GLY A 474 -15.43 -4.52 16.49
C GLY A 474 -15.76 -3.94 17.86
N THR A 475 -16.53 -4.70 18.64
CA THR A 475 -16.86 -4.46 20.05
C THR A 475 -15.60 -4.18 20.89
N PRO A 476 -15.68 -3.29 21.91
CA PRO A 476 -14.57 -3.08 22.83
C PRO A 476 -14.38 -4.34 23.68
N ILE A 477 -13.16 -4.87 23.68
CA ILE A 477 -12.71 -5.85 24.68
C ILE A 477 -12.17 -5.01 25.84
N GLU A 478 -12.87 -5.04 26.97
CA GLU A 478 -12.35 -4.64 28.27
C GLU A 478 -11.29 -5.67 28.70
N GLU A 479 -10.08 -5.20 29.01
CA GLU A 479 -9.23 -5.72 30.10
C GLU A 479 -8.62 -4.53 30.84
#